data_AF-A0A6L7XGW6-F1
#
_entry.id   AF-A0A6L7XGW6-F1
#
_cell.length_a   1.000
_cell.length_b   1.000
_cell.length_c   1.000
_cell.angle_alpha   90.00
_cell.angle_beta   90.00
_cell.angle_gamma   90.00
#
_symmetry.space_group_name_H-M   'P 1'
#
loop_
_entity.id
_entity.type
_entity.pdbx_description
1 polymer ?
#
loop_
_entity_poly.entity_id
_entity_poly.type
_entity_poly.pdbx_seq_one_letter_code
_entity_poly.pdbx_strand_id
1 'polypeptide(L)'
;MRWWYRSRPLAATSCTSWSRNPSPGKRPVGVAADHISSSPAPPEFGHAAMTEPLASAPGQLARRLVRSASKVALATSLAADRMRPHSSLALAASTMEGEPLLLLSDLAVHTQNLAADPRIAVLYDADDGGIEPLSGNRVSVMGTAIAEPERTVGERFLRRYPHARRYAELADFKLYRVQVEAAHLIGGFGTIHWLGAEDMIVPDHAGYAEDEPQLLEALNADHQPWTLPGSPGSPTEWTLIGIDAEGADFRCEGRLERFSFANSLENLQQAGAHLRHLGRPE
;
A
#
# COMPACT_ATOMS: atom_id res chain seq x y z
N MET A 1 10.30 41.84 -15.60
CA MET A 1 10.77 40.78 -16.52
C MET A 1 9.57 39.95 -16.94
N ARG A 2 9.16 40.05 -18.22
CA ARG A 2 7.96 39.40 -18.77
C ARG A 2 8.37 38.11 -19.50
N TRP A 3 7.80 36.97 -19.12
CA TRP A 3 7.87 35.74 -19.91
C TRP A 3 6.49 35.44 -20.50
N TRP A 4 6.46 35.29 -21.82
CA TRP A 4 5.28 34.91 -22.61
C TRP A 4 5.18 33.37 -22.62
N TYR A 5 3.98 32.82 -22.42
CA TYR A 5 3.66 31.47 -22.85
C TYR A 5 2.49 31.53 -23.84
N ARG A 6 2.78 31.15 -25.09
CA ARG A 6 1.80 31.02 -26.18
C ARG A 6 1.04 29.71 -26.01
N SER A 7 -0.27 29.82 -25.87
CA SER A 7 -1.24 28.73 -25.94
C SER A 7 -1.43 28.28 -27.40
N ARG A 8 -1.37 26.98 -27.66
CA ARG A 8 -1.87 26.34 -28.90
C ARG A 8 -3.20 25.64 -28.57
N PRO A 9 -4.28 25.84 -29.35
CA PRO A 9 -5.52 25.08 -29.17
C PRO A 9 -5.44 23.73 -29.90
N LEU A 10 -5.89 22.66 -29.24
CA LEU A 10 -6.18 21.38 -29.89
C LEU A 10 -7.65 21.36 -30.32
N ALA A 11 -7.85 21.01 -31.58
CA ALA A 11 -9.14 20.98 -32.25
C ALA A 11 -10.04 19.86 -31.73
N ALA A 12 -11.33 20.17 -31.63
CA ALA A 12 -12.40 19.23 -31.40
C ALA A 12 -12.64 18.35 -32.63
N THR A 13 -12.77 17.04 -32.43
CA THR A 13 -13.31 16.14 -33.46
C THR A 13 -14.59 15.51 -32.94
N SER A 14 -15.60 15.56 -33.80
CA SER A 14 -17.02 15.41 -33.57
C SER A 14 -17.48 14.01 -33.15
N CYS A 15 -18.52 14.05 -32.32
CA CYS A 15 -19.46 12.98 -32.03
C CYS A 15 -20.27 12.61 -33.29
N THR A 16 -20.36 11.32 -33.61
CA THR A 16 -21.48 10.79 -34.41
C THR A 16 -21.88 9.43 -33.87
N SER A 17 -23.07 9.42 -33.29
CA SER A 17 -23.88 8.27 -32.88
C SER A 17 -24.26 7.39 -34.07
N TRP A 18 -24.19 6.07 -33.92
CA TRP A 18 -24.96 5.15 -34.77
C TRP A 18 -25.80 4.19 -33.91
N SER A 19 -27.01 4.01 -34.40
CA SER A 19 -28.24 3.63 -33.72
C SER A 19 -28.54 2.12 -33.75
N ARG A 20 -29.57 1.76 -32.98
CA ARG A 20 -30.11 0.43 -32.67
C ARG A 20 -30.60 -0.38 -33.89
N ASN A 21 -30.58 -1.69 -33.67
CA ASN A 21 -31.18 -2.85 -34.40
C ASN A 21 -32.68 -2.68 -34.76
N PRO A 22 -33.27 -3.46 -35.71
CA PRO A 22 -33.80 -4.80 -35.36
C PRO A 22 -33.84 -5.92 -36.46
N SER A 23 -33.81 -7.16 -35.94
CA SER A 23 -34.26 -8.55 -36.29
C SER A 23 -35.13 -8.87 -37.56
N PRO A 24 -35.54 -10.16 -37.80
CA PRO A 24 -34.82 -11.44 -37.96
C PRO A 24 -35.26 -12.21 -39.26
N GLY A 25 -34.52 -13.23 -39.72
CA GLY A 25 -35.03 -14.06 -40.83
C GLY A 25 -34.22 -15.27 -41.29
N LYS A 26 -34.79 -16.46 -41.02
CA LYS A 26 -34.80 -17.73 -41.78
C LYS A 26 -33.54 -18.63 -41.81
N ARG A 27 -33.76 -19.86 -41.32
CA ARG A 27 -32.97 -21.08 -41.53
C ARG A 27 -33.20 -21.63 -42.95
N PRO A 28 -32.30 -22.50 -43.44
CA PRO A 28 -32.77 -23.85 -43.71
C PRO A 28 -31.83 -24.97 -43.20
N VAL A 29 -32.41 -26.17 -43.28
CA VAL A 29 -32.05 -27.47 -42.71
C VAL A 29 -30.99 -28.19 -43.57
N GLY A 30 -30.14 -29.03 -42.95
CA GLY A 30 -29.37 -30.03 -43.70
C GLY A 30 -28.39 -30.89 -42.91
N VAL A 31 -28.83 -32.13 -42.63
CA VAL A 31 -28.06 -33.40 -42.63
C VAL A 31 -27.24 -33.81 -41.39
N ALA A 32 -27.41 -35.07 -41.04
CA ALA A 32 -26.95 -35.78 -39.84
C ALA A 32 -25.58 -36.47 -39.99
N ALA A 33 -24.91 -36.58 -38.84
CA ALA A 33 -24.17 -37.71 -38.24
C ALA A 33 -23.03 -38.41 -39.02
N ASP A 34 -21.79 -38.34 -38.48
CA ASP A 34 -21.15 -39.47 -37.76
C ASP A 34 -19.71 -39.16 -37.29
N HIS A 35 -19.40 -39.67 -36.09
CA HIS A 35 -18.10 -39.98 -35.46
C HIS A 35 -16.81 -39.18 -35.80
N ILE A 36 -16.21 -38.55 -34.78
CA ILE A 36 -14.74 -38.53 -34.53
C ILE A 36 -14.46 -38.34 -33.02
N SER A 37 -13.87 -39.39 -32.45
CA SER A 37 -12.75 -39.43 -31.48
C SER A 37 -12.62 -38.37 -30.37
N SER A 38 -12.66 -38.88 -29.13
CA SER A 38 -12.17 -38.24 -27.91
C SER A 38 -10.75 -37.66 -28.07
N SER A 39 -10.58 -36.37 -27.76
CA SER A 39 -9.26 -35.75 -27.58
C SER A 39 -8.74 -35.97 -26.15
N PRO A 40 -7.43 -36.20 -25.95
CA PRO A 40 -6.87 -36.46 -24.62
C PRO A 40 -6.76 -35.16 -23.82
N ALA A 41 -6.84 -35.28 -22.49
CA ALA A 41 -6.56 -34.19 -21.56
C ALA A 41 -5.12 -33.65 -21.74
N PRO A 42 -4.89 -32.34 -21.56
CA PRO A 42 -3.55 -31.79 -21.62
C PRO A 42 -2.67 -32.33 -20.47
N PRO A 43 -1.34 -32.43 -20.65
CA PRO A 43 -0.45 -32.98 -19.64
C PRO A 43 -0.41 -32.07 -18.40
N GLU A 44 -0.56 -32.67 -17.23
CA GLU A 44 -0.34 -32.00 -15.94
C GLU A 44 1.15 -31.70 -15.78
N PHE A 45 1.52 -30.44 -16.01
CA PHE A 45 2.79 -29.91 -15.53
C PHE A 45 2.65 -29.64 -14.04
N GLY A 46 3.40 -30.39 -13.24
CA GLY A 46 3.50 -30.19 -11.79
C GLY A 46 3.90 -28.76 -11.48
N HIS A 47 2.95 -27.97 -11.01
CA HIS A 47 3.21 -26.67 -10.44
C HIS A 47 3.76 -26.93 -9.04
N ALA A 48 5.03 -26.60 -8.83
CA ALA A 48 5.54 -26.35 -7.50
C ALA A 48 4.53 -25.43 -6.81
N ALA A 49 4.08 -25.82 -5.62
CA ALA A 49 3.07 -25.11 -4.85
C ALA A 49 3.55 -23.67 -4.61
N MET A 50 3.14 -22.76 -5.51
CA MET A 50 2.92 -21.39 -5.12
C MET A 50 1.79 -21.47 -4.12
N THR A 51 2.12 -21.33 -2.84
CA THR A 51 1.12 -21.11 -1.81
C THR A 51 0.43 -19.81 -2.20
N GLU A 52 -0.71 -19.91 -2.92
CA GLU A 52 -1.64 -18.80 -2.99
C GLU A 52 -1.87 -18.35 -1.54
N PRO A 53 -1.65 -17.07 -1.21
CA PRO A 53 -2.00 -16.63 0.12
C PRO A 53 -3.50 -16.87 0.26
N LEU A 54 -3.91 -17.64 1.26
CA LEU A 54 -5.29 -17.72 1.74
C LEU A 54 -5.91 -16.33 1.57
N ALA A 55 -6.98 -16.22 0.78
CA ALA A 55 -7.56 -14.93 0.41
C ALA A 55 -7.76 -14.07 1.66
N SER A 56 -6.88 -13.10 1.86
CA SER A 56 -6.91 -12.24 3.04
C SER A 56 -8.18 -11.41 2.98
N ALA A 57 -8.85 -11.23 4.11
CA ALA A 57 -10.03 -10.36 4.18
C ALA A 57 -9.71 -8.98 3.58
N PRO A 58 -10.66 -8.31 2.88
CA PRO A 58 -10.41 -7.03 2.21
C PRO A 58 -9.72 -5.98 3.09
N GLY A 59 -10.14 -5.83 4.36
CA GLY A 59 -9.48 -4.93 5.31
C GLY A 59 -8.00 -5.29 5.57
N GLN A 60 -7.68 -6.57 5.73
CA GLN A 60 -6.29 -7.02 5.92
C GLN A 60 -5.42 -6.73 4.68
N LEU A 61 -5.97 -6.93 3.48
CA LEU A 61 -5.27 -6.58 2.23
C LEU A 61 -5.02 -5.07 2.14
N ALA A 62 -6.03 -4.25 2.44
CA ALA A 62 -5.90 -2.80 2.44
C ALA A 62 -4.86 -2.31 3.45
N ARG A 63 -4.88 -2.81 4.68
CA ARG A 63 -3.87 -2.49 5.70
C ARG A 63 -2.48 -2.93 5.30
N ARG A 64 -2.33 -4.11 4.68
CA ARG A 64 -1.04 -4.55 4.12
C ARG A 64 -0.50 -3.54 3.10
N LEU A 65 -1.33 -3.05 2.18
CA LEU A 65 -0.91 -2.05 1.20
C LEU A 65 -0.44 -0.75 1.86
N VAL A 66 -1.18 -0.27 2.86
CA VAL A 66 -0.83 0.93 3.64
C VAL A 66 0.52 0.77 4.35
N ARG A 67 0.75 -0.39 4.97
CA ARG A 67 1.98 -0.70 5.73
C ARG A 67 3.18 -1.00 4.82
N SER A 68 2.96 -1.53 3.63
CA SER A 68 4.02 -1.93 2.70
C SER A 68 4.52 -0.78 1.82
N ALA A 69 3.66 0.14 1.39
CA ALA A 69 4.07 1.20 0.47
C ALA A 69 5.13 2.13 1.10
N SER A 70 6.09 2.56 0.30
CA SER A 70 7.08 3.54 0.72
C SER A 70 6.73 4.97 0.31
N LYS A 71 6.06 5.08 -0.84
CA LYS A 71 5.76 6.29 -1.57
C LYS A 71 4.30 6.26 -1.98
N VAL A 72 3.62 7.40 -1.85
CA VAL A 72 2.19 7.53 -2.13
C VAL A 72 1.89 8.78 -2.94
N ALA A 73 0.77 8.75 -3.66
CA ALA A 73 0.18 9.96 -4.22
C ALA A 73 -0.80 10.57 -3.21
N LEU A 74 -0.51 11.79 -2.76
CA LEU A 74 -1.30 12.58 -1.82
C LEU A 74 -2.16 13.59 -2.59
N ALA A 75 -3.47 13.48 -2.44
CA ALA A 75 -4.45 14.43 -2.95
C ALA A 75 -4.93 15.37 -1.83
N THR A 76 -4.94 16.67 -2.14
CA THR A 76 -5.42 17.77 -1.28
C THR A 76 -6.23 18.74 -2.14
N SER A 77 -7.02 19.62 -1.53
CA SER A 77 -7.69 20.72 -2.25
C SER A 77 -6.84 21.99 -2.23
N LEU A 78 -6.67 22.67 -3.37
CA LEU A 78 -5.89 23.90 -3.42
C LEU A 78 -6.43 24.95 -2.43
N ALA A 79 -5.56 25.56 -1.63
CA ALA A 79 -5.96 26.56 -0.64
C ALA A 79 -6.69 27.77 -1.29
N ALA A 80 -6.25 28.17 -2.49
CA ALA A 80 -6.85 29.27 -3.24
C ALA A 80 -8.19 28.90 -3.94
N ASP A 81 -8.48 27.61 -4.11
CA ASP A 81 -9.65 27.09 -4.79
C ASP A 81 -9.97 25.68 -4.28
N ARG A 82 -10.80 25.60 -3.23
CA ARG A 82 -11.07 24.34 -2.52
C ARG A 82 -11.80 23.28 -3.38
N MET A 83 -12.32 23.67 -4.54
CA MET A 83 -12.96 22.75 -5.49
C MET A 83 -11.97 22.12 -6.47
N ARG A 84 -10.70 22.58 -6.47
CA ARG A 84 -9.67 22.07 -7.37
C ARG A 84 -8.69 21.16 -6.63
N PRO A 85 -8.61 19.88 -7.03
CA PRO A 85 -7.66 18.95 -6.43
C PRO A 85 -6.23 19.28 -6.86
N HIS A 86 -5.29 18.95 -5.97
CA HIS A 86 -3.86 19.00 -6.17
C HIS A 86 -3.26 17.67 -5.72
N SER A 87 -2.49 17.04 -6.61
CA SER A 87 -1.77 15.80 -6.32
C SER A 87 -0.28 16.08 -6.15
N SER A 88 0.32 15.45 -5.15
CA SER A 88 1.76 15.50 -4.89
C SER A 88 2.26 14.15 -4.39
N LEU A 89 3.58 13.99 -4.32
CA LEU A 89 4.19 12.76 -3.83
C LEU A 89 4.65 12.93 -2.38
N ALA A 90 4.43 11.91 -1.56
CA ALA A 90 4.90 11.87 -0.18
C ALA A 90 5.49 10.49 0.17
N LEU A 91 6.38 10.47 1.16
CA LEU A 91 6.75 9.24 1.86
C LEU A 91 5.60 8.86 2.81
N ALA A 92 5.30 7.57 2.90
CA ALA A 92 4.30 7.05 3.80
C ALA A 92 4.89 6.04 4.79
N ALA A 93 4.40 6.07 6.02
CA ALA A 93 4.54 4.98 6.98
C ALA A 93 3.17 4.76 7.64
N SER A 94 3.14 3.97 8.71
CA SER A 94 1.94 3.82 9.53
C SER A 94 2.26 3.89 11.02
N THR A 95 1.25 4.20 11.84
CA THR A 95 1.29 3.93 13.27
C THR A 95 1.27 2.43 13.56
N MET A 96 1.33 2.07 14.84
CA MET A 96 1.16 0.69 15.30
C MET A 96 -0.18 0.11 14.82
N GLU A 97 -1.24 0.90 14.99
CA GLU A 97 -2.63 0.56 14.69
C GLU A 97 -2.95 0.54 13.19
N GLY A 98 -2.12 1.22 12.38
CA GLY A 98 -2.22 1.22 10.92
C GLY A 98 -2.67 2.56 10.33
N GLU A 99 -2.78 3.61 11.13
CA GLU A 99 -3.08 4.94 10.59
C GLU A 99 -1.91 5.43 9.73
N PRO A 100 -2.15 5.96 8.53
CA PRO A 100 -1.09 6.52 7.70
C PRO A 100 -0.33 7.66 8.36
N LEU A 101 0.98 7.70 8.15
CA LEU A 101 1.88 8.75 8.58
C LEU A 101 2.58 9.39 7.38
N LEU A 102 2.62 10.72 7.35
CA LEU A 102 3.23 11.54 6.31
C LEU A 102 4.15 12.57 6.95
N LEU A 103 5.40 12.69 6.49
CA LEU A 103 6.31 13.75 6.93
C LEU A 103 6.31 14.88 5.90
N LEU A 104 5.74 16.04 6.25
CA LEU A 104 5.45 17.14 5.31
C LEU A 104 6.11 18.45 5.79
N SER A 105 6.59 19.26 4.84
CA SER A 105 7.10 20.61 5.12
C SER A 105 5.96 21.63 5.10
N ASP A 106 5.90 22.53 6.07
CA ASP A 106 5.03 23.70 6.15
C ASP A 106 5.14 24.60 4.90
N LEU A 107 6.28 24.56 4.20
CA LEU A 107 6.51 25.34 2.98
C LEU A 107 5.89 24.70 1.73
N ALA A 108 5.52 23.42 1.77
CA ALA A 108 4.99 22.71 0.63
C ALA A 108 3.53 23.09 0.33
N VAL A 109 3.16 23.07 -0.96
CA VAL A 109 1.79 23.37 -1.41
C VAL A 109 0.76 22.47 -0.75
N HIS A 110 1.04 21.17 -0.61
CA HIS A 110 0.12 20.26 0.08
C HIS A 110 -0.10 20.67 1.54
N THR A 111 0.91 21.14 2.27
CA THR A 111 0.74 21.52 3.68
C THR A 111 -0.04 22.83 3.82
N GLN A 112 0.19 23.78 2.91
CA GLN A 112 -0.62 25.00 2.81
C GLN A 112 -2.09 24.68 2.50
N ASN A 113 -2.33 23.68 1.64
CA ASN A 113 -3.66 23.17 1.37
C ASN A 113 -4.30 22.56 2.63
N LEU A 114 -3.56 21.72 3.37
CA LEU A 114 -4.05 21.10 4.61
C LEU A 114 -4.40 22.12 5.70
N ALA A 115 -3.65 23.22 5.77
CA ALA A 115 -3.96 24.31 6.70
C ALA A 115 -5.31 24.99 6.38
N ALA A 116 -5.74 24.98 5.11
CA ALA A 116 -7.02 25.54 4.69
C ALA A 116 -8.18 24.52 4.74
N ASP A 117 -7.88 23.26 4.44
CA ASP A 117 -8.83 22.13 4.43
C ASP A 117 -8.06 20.83 4.75
N PRO A 118 -8.24 20.23 5.94
CA PRO A 118 -7.43 19.11 6.38
C PRO A 118 -7.85 17.78 5.74
N ARG A 119 -8.90 17.76 4.90
CA ARG A 119 -9.36 16.55 4.22
C ARG A 119 -8.40 16.15 3.11
N ILE A 120 -8.08 14.85 3.05
CA ILE A 120 -7.12 14.29 2.11
C ILE A 120 -7.61 12.98 1.52
N ALA A 121 -6.97 12.59 0.42
CA ALA A 121 -6.92 11.20 -0.01
C ALA A 121 -5.49 10.77 -0.31
N VAL A 122 -5.15 9.53 0.00
CA VAL A 122 -3.82 8.95 -0.19
C VAL A 122 -3.98 7.67 -0.99
N LEU A 123 -3.37 7.61 -2.17
CA LEU A 123 -3.36 6.42 -3.01
C LEU A 123 -2.08 5.61 -2.73
N TYR A 124 -2.31 4.35 -2.37
CA TYR A 124 -1.32 3.30 -2.20
C TYR A 124 -1.45 2.33 -3.36
N ASP A 125 -0.32 2.05 -3.99
CA ASP A 125 -0.22 1.13 -5.11
C ASP A 125 0.83 0.07 -4.78
N ALA A 126 0.48 -1.20 -4.97
CA ALA A 126 1.45 -2.28 -4.87
C ALA A 126 2.37 -2.21 -6.08
N ASP A 127 3.62 -1.81 -5.87
CA ASP A 127 4.66 -1.97 -6.88
C ASP A 127 5.05 -3.45 -6.94
N ASP A 128 4.26 -4.23 -7.70
CA ASP A 128 4.42 -5.68 -7.83
C ASP A 128 5.36 -6.07 -8.99
N GLY A 129 5.93 -5.09 -9.69
CA GLY A 129 6.79 -5.33 -10.86
C GLY A 129 6.07 -6.06 -12.00
N GLY A 130 4.74 -6.08 -12.00
CA GLY A 130 3.91 -6.75 -12.99
C GLY A 130 4.08 -6.16 -14.39
N ILE A 131 3.84 -7.02 -15.40
CA ILE A 131 3.90 -6.61 -16.81
C ILE A 131 2.73 -5.68 -17.16
N GLU A 132 1.57 -5.87 -16.53
CA GLU A 132 0.37 -5.06 -16.74
C GLU A 132 0.23 -3.98 -15.66
N PRO A 133 0.36 -2.68 -15.99
CA PRO A 133 0.43 -1.62 -14.99
C PRO A 133 -0.77 -1.50 -14.04
N LEU A 134 -1.94 -2.02 -14.42
CA LEU A 134 -3.18 -1.94 -13.63
C LEU A 134 -3.66 -3.29 -13.10
N SER A 135 -2.82 -4.33 -13.12
CA SER A 135 -3.15 -5.61 -12.45
C SER A 135 -2.89 -5.59 -10.95
N GLY A 136 -1.98 -4.72 -10.48
CA GLY A 136 -1.59 -4.62 -9.08
C GLY A 136 -2.70 -4.14 -8.14
N ASN A 137 -2.59 -4.55 -6.88
CA ASN A 137 -3.52 -4.14 -5.83
C ASN A 137 -3.31 -2.67 -5.45
N ARG A 138 -4.38 -1.92 -5.25
CA ARG A 138 -4.31 -0.52 -4.78
C ARG A 138 -5.41 -0.20 -3.78
N VAL A 139 -5.13 0.75 -2.90
CA VAL A 139 -6.12 1.30 -1.98
C VAL A 139 -6.03 2.82 -1.93
N SER A 140 -7.17 3.48 -2.08
CA SER A 140 -7.31 4.91 -1.81
C SER A 140 -7.85 5.09 -0.40
N VAL A 141 -7.06 5.69 0.50
CA VAL A 141 -7.47 6.00 1.88
C VAL A 141 -7.91 7.46 1.94
N MET A 142 -9.08 7.73 2.47
CA MET A 142 -9.64 9.07 2.67
C MET A 142 -9.77 9.35 4.17
N GLY A 143 -9.51 10.59 4.54
CA GLY A 143 -9.59 11.00 5.93
C GLY A 143 -9.14 12.43 6.16
N THR A 144 -8.83 12.73 7.40
CA THR A 144 -8.39 14.05 7.85
C THR A 144 -6.95 13.98 8.35
N ALA A 145 -6.08 14.87 7.84
CA ALA A 145 -4.69 14.98 8.30
C ALA A 145 -4.61 15.77 9.60
N ILE A 146 -4.00 15.18 10.63
CA ILE A 146 -3.80 15.78 11.95
C ILE A 146 -2.30 15.75 12.27
N ALA A 147 -1.77 16.84 12.82
CA ALA A 147 -0.37 16.86 13.25
C ALA A 147 -0.14 15.81 14.35
N GLU A 148 0.94 15.05 14.24
CA GLU A 148 1.31 13.97 15.16
C GLU A 148 2.50 14.42 16.02
N PRO A 149 2.26 14.83 17.29
CA PRO A 149 3.33 15.30 18.17
C PRO A 149 4.10 14.17 18.87
N GLU A 150 3.61 12.92 18.82
CA GLU A 150 4.18 11.85 19.62
C GLU A 150 5.56 11.40 19.10
N ARG A 151 6.58 11.51 19.96
CA ARG A 151 7.97 11.23 19.58
C ARG A 151 8.20 9.76 19.20
N THR A 152 7.55 8.82 19.88
CA THR A 152 7.66 7.37 19.63
C THR A 152 7.23 7.01 18.21
N VAL A 153 6.12 7.59 17.74
CA VAL A 153 5.59 7.48 16.38
C VAL A 153 6.58 8.07 15.37
N GLY A 154 7.18 9.23 15.69
CA GLY A 154 8.25 9.83 14.91
C GLY A 154 9.49 8.95 14.77
N GLU A 155 9.97 8.32 15.85
CA GLU A 155 11.11 7.40 15.78
C GLU A 155 10.78 6.15 14.95
N ARG A 156 9.53 5.67 14.95
CA ARG A 156 9.09 4.58 14.05
C ARG A 156 9.20 5.00 12.58
N PHE A 157 8.76 6.20 12.25
CA PHE A 157 8.93 6.77 10.90
C PHE A 157 10.41 6.85 10.51
N LEU A 158 11.28 7.28 11.42
CA LEU A 158 12.73 7.41 11.17
C LEU A 158 13.47 6.07 11.11
N ARG A 159 13.01 5.02 11.82
CA ARG A 159 13.50 3.65 11.63
C ARG A 159 13.21 3.17 10.21
N ARG A 160 12.03 3.49 9.67
CA ARG A 160 11.68 3.20 8.27
C ARG A 160 12.50 4.04 7.28
N TYR A 161 12.69 5.33 7.56
CA TYR A 161 13.41 6.27 6.68
C TYR A 161 14.54 7.03 7.42
N PRO A 162 15.74 6.45 7.58
CA PRO A 162 16.85 7.12 8.27
C PRO A 162 17.25 8.45 7.61
N HIS A 163 17.18 8.50 6.28
CA HIS A 163 17.49 9.70 5.52
C HIS A 163 16.49 10.84 5.76
N ALA A 164 15.29 10.55 6.29
CA ALA A 164 14.31 11.57 6.63
C ALA A 164 14.65 12.34 7.91
N ARG A 165 15.61 11.86 8.72
CA ARG A 165 16.07 12.54 9.95
C ARG A 165 16.56 13.96 9.66
N ARG A 166 17.27 14.16 8.53
CA ARG A 166 17.73 15.48 8.07
C ARG A 166 16.61 16.49 7.83
N TYR A 167 15.39 16.00 7.58
CA TYR A 167 14.21 16.83 7.38
C TYR A 167 13.41 16.96 8.68
N ALA A 168 13.23 15.87 9.43
CA ALA A 168 12.48 15.86 10.68
C ALA A 168 13.08 16.77 11.77
N GLU A 169 14.37 17.10 11.68
CA GLU A 169 15.05 18.06 12.57
C GLU A 169 14.85 19.53 12.15
N LEU A 170 14.29 19.79 10.97
CA LEU A 170 13.98 21.14 10.51
C LEU A 170 12.65 21.60 11.12
N ALA A 171 12.61 22.84 11.60
CA ALA A 171 11.45 23.41 12.27
C ALA A 171 10.19 23.50 11.38
N ASP A 172 10.36 23.48 10.06
CA ASP A 172 9.27 23.53 9.09
C ASP A 172 8.74 22.15 8.71
N PHE A 173 9.29 21.04 9.21
CA PHE A 173 8.74 19.71 8.93
C PHE A 173 7.93 19.18 10.11
N LYS A 174 6.77 18.60 9.80
CA LYS A 174 5.88 17.98 10.78
C LYS A 174 5.44 16.61 10.31
N LEU A 175 5.29 15.70 11.25
CA LEU A 175 4.63 14.43 11.03
C LEU A 175 3.11 14.67 11.09
N TYR A 176 2.39 14.11 10.14
CA TYR A 176 0.93 14.11 10.07
C TYR A 176 0.45 12.68 10.11
N ARG A 177 -0.54 12.41 10.96
CA ARG A 177 -1.32 11.19 10.98
C ARG A 177 -2.63 11.41 10.25
N VAL A 178 -3.05 10.42 9.48
CA VAL A 178 -4.32 10.47 8.76
C VAL A 178 -5.37 9.72 9.56
N GLN A 179 -6.29 10.46 10.16
CA GLN A 179 -7.46 9.87 10.77
C GLN A 179 -8.35 9.31 9.66
N VAL A 180 -8.34 7.99 9.53
CA VAL A 180 -9.02 7.28 8.43
C VAL A 180 -10.54 7.38 8.60
N GLU A 181 -11.22 7.78 7.53
CA GLU A 181 -12.68 7.85 7.48
C GLU A 181 -13.25 6.74 6.57
N ALA A 182 -12.57 6.48 5.45
CA ALA A 182 -12.96 5.43 4.51
C ALA A 182 -11.76 4.99 3.67
N ALA A 183 -11.84 3.79 3.10
CA ALA A 183 -10.91 3.34 2.07
C ALA A 183 -11.63 2.66 0.89
N HIS A 184 -11.05 2.77 -0.29
CA HIS A 184 -11.53 2.12 -1.51
C HIS A 184 -10.44 1.21 -2.05
N LEU A 185 -10.63 -0.09 -1.88
CA LEU A 185 -9.70 -1.14 -2.26
C LEU A 185 -10.04 -1.68 -3.65
N ILE A 186 -9.00 -1.88 -4.46
CA ILE A 186 -9.03 -2.68 -5.68
C ILE A 186 -7.95 -3.76 -5.54
N GLY A 187 -8.38 -4.99 -5.22
CA GLY A 187 -7.52 -6.12 -4.85
C GLY A 187 -7.38 -7.17 -5.95
N GLY A 188 -7.24 -6.74 -7.20
CA GLY A 188 -7.20 -7.63 -8.37
C GLY A 188 -8.59 -7.87 -8.99
N PHE A 189 -8.72 -8.94 -9.77
CA PHE A 189 -9.92 -9.19 -10.57
C PHE A 189 -11.15 -9.48 -9.70
N GLY A 190 -12.17 -8.63 -9.78
CA GLY A 190 -13.44 -8.80 -9.05
C GLY A 190 -13.44 -8.34 -7.59
N THR A 191 -12.29 -7.93 -7.04
CA THR A 191 -12.17 -7.47 -5.65
C THR A 191 -12.22 -5.94 -5.61
N ILE A 192 -13.41 -5.37 -5.39
CA ILE A 192 -13.61 -3.92 -5.25
C ILE A 192 -14.45 -3.69 -4.00
N HIS A 193 -13.89 -3.00 -3.00
CA HIS A 193 -14.54 -2.80 -1.70
C HIS A 193 -14.42 -1.37 -1.21
N TRP A 194 -15.52 -0.85 -0.66
CA TRP A 194 -15.49 0.27 0.27
C TRP A 194 -15.33 -0.29 1.68
N LEU A 195 -14.43 0.32 2.44
CA LEU A 195 -14.03 -0.09 3.78
C LEU A 195 -14.20 1.09 4.74
N GLY A 196 -14.65 0.80 5.96
CA GLY A 196 -14.76 1.77 7.04
C GLY A 196 -13.44 1.97 7.79
N ALA A 197 -13.43 2.87 8.77
CA ALA A 197 -12.28 3.05 9.65
C ALA A 197 -12.00 1.77 10.46
N GLU A 198 -13.04 1.07 10.89
CA GLU A 198 -12.98 -0.20 11.61
C GLU A 198 -12.28 -1.33 10.83
N ASP A 199 -12.30 -1.26 9.50
CA ASP A 199 -11.60 -2.21 8.63
C ASP A 199 -10.13 -1.83 8.46
N MET A 200 -9.75 -0.59 8.77
CA MET A 200 -8.41 -0.05 8.51
C MET A 200 -7.55 0.05 9.76
N ILE A 201 -8.16 0.00 10.94
CA ILE A 201 -7.49 0.15 12.24
C ILE A 201 -7.48 -1.19 12.97
N VAL A 202 -6.28 -1.66 13.34
CA VAL A 202 -6.10 -2.78 14.27
C VAL A 202 -5.78 -2.19 15.63
N PRO A 203 -6.58 -2.47 16.68
CA PRO A 203 -6.28 -1.95 18.01
C PRO A 203 -4.85 -2.33 18.44
N ASP A 204 -4.15 -1.38 19.05
CA ASP A 204 -2.90 -1.71 19.73
C ASP A 204 -3.23 -2.66 20.89
N HIS A 205 -2.77 -3.90 20.80
CA HIS A 205 -2.91 -4.87 21.87
C HIS A 205 -1.89 -4.52 22.96
N ALA A 206 -2.31 -4.47 24.22
CA ALA A 206 -1.56 -3.98 25.38
C ALA A 206 -0.01 -3.89 25.23
N GLY A 207 0.49 -2.70 24.86
CA GLY A 207 1.89 -2.29 25.01
C GLY A 207 2.79 -2.38 23.78
N TYR A 208 2.30 -2.70 22.56
CA TYR A 208 3.23 -2.85 21.42
C TYR A 208 4.01 -1.57 21.16
N ALA A 209 3.34 -0.42 21.13
CA ALA A 209 4.01 0.84 20.76
C ALA A 209 5.14 1.22 21.74
N GLU A 210 4.96 0.94 23.03
CA GLU A 210 5.94 1.26 24.08
C GLU A 210 7.13 0.28 24.10
N ASP A 211 6.87 -1.00 23.85
CA ASP A 211 7.85 -2.09 23.97
C ASP A 211 8.55 -2.43 22.63
N GLU A 212 8.01 -2.00 21.47
CA GLU A 212 8.57 -2.28 20.15
C GLU A 212 10.07 -1.94 20.07
N PRO A 213 10.57 -0.77 20.54
CA PRO A 213 11.99 -0.44 20.42
C PRO A 213 12.93 -1.45 21.09
N GLN A 214 12.59 -1.87 22.32
CA GLN A 214 13.38 -2.83 23.10
C GLN A 214 13.33 -4.21 22.48
N LEU A 215 12.17 -4.62 21.94
CA LEU A 215 12.05 -5.88 21.22
C LEU A 215 12.88 -5.87 19.93
N LEU A 216 12.83 -4.80 19.16
CA LEU A 216 13.64 -4.65 17.95
C LEU A 216 15.14 -4.71 18.26
N GLU A 217 15.59 -4.07 19.34
CA GLU A 217 16.97 -4.16 19.80
C GLU A 217 17.35 -5.60 20.17
N ALA A 218 16.53 -6.26 21.01
CA ALA A 218 16.76 -7.64 21.42
C ALA A 218 16.77 -8.63 20.23
N LEU A 219 15.90 -8.43 19.24
CA LEU A 219 15.80 -9.26 18.04
C LEU A 219 16.88 -8.97 16.99
N ASN A 220 17.58 -7.84 17.07
CA ASN A 220 18.71 -7.52 16.20
C ASN A 220 20.07 -7.60 16.92
N ALA A 221 20.11 -8.02 18.20
CA ALA A 221 21.28 -7.88 19.08
C ALA A 221 22.52 -8.66 18.64
N ASP A 222 22.36 -9.76 17.91
CA ASP A 222 23.49 -10.54 17.38
C ASP A 222 24.04 -9.98 16.06
N HIS A 223 23.41 -8.91 15.54
CA HIS A 223 23.72 -8.28 14.26
C HIS A 223 23.73 -9.26 13.08
N GLN A 224 23.15 -10.44 13.25
CA GLN A 224 22.98 -11.39 12.16
C GLN A 224 21.84 -10.89 11.29
N PRO A 225 22.03 -10.84 9.96
CA PRO A 225 20.99 -10.34 9.10
C PRO A 225 19.83 -11.33 9.00
N TRP A 226 18.65 -10.79 8.80
CA TRP A 226 17.44 -11.58 8.59
C TRP A 226 17.41 -12.13 7.16
N THR A 227 16.94 -13.37 7.00
CA THR A 227 16.69 -13.97 5.67
C THR A 227 15.19 -14.11 5.46
N LEU A 228 14.62 -13.36 4.52
CA LEU A 228 13.19 -13.43 4.19
C LEU A 228 12.90 -14.53 3.16
N PRO A 229 11.86 -15.37 3.39
CA PRO A 229 11.43 -16.37 2.40
C PRO A 229 10.97 -15.72 1.10
N GLY A 230 11.24 -16.38 -0.04
CA GLY A 230 10.64 -16.00 -1.33
C GLY A 230 11.45 -15.01 -2.18
N SER A 231 12.72 -14.78 -1.82
CA SER A 231 13.53 -13.75 -2.45
C SER A 231 14.82 -14.32 -3.08
N PRO A 232 14.75 -15.02 -4.24
CA PRO A 232 15.93 -15.49 -4.95
C PRO A 232 16.84 -14.31 -5.35
N GLY A 233 18.13 -14.35 -4.99
CA GLY A 233 19.09 -13.29 -5.33
C GLY A 233 18.86 -11.96 -4.61
N SER A 234 18.12 -11.98 -3.50
CA SER A 234 17.77 -10.77 -2.76
C SER A 234 18.81 -10.39 -1.72
N PRO A 235 18.81 -9.12 -1.28
CA PRO A 235 19.79 -8.64 -0.32
C PRO A 235 19.82 -9.56 0.91
N THR A 236 21.01 -9.95 1.33
CA THR A 236 21.17 -10.90 2.44
C THR A 236 21.27 -10.19 3.79
N GLU A 237 21.18 -8.86 3.82
CA GLU A 237 21.45 -8.02 4.99
C GLU A 237 20.20 -7.28 5.50
N TRP A 238 19.08 -7.99 5.66
CA TRP A 238 17.87 -7.38 6.18
C TRP A 238 18.01 -7.05 7.66
N THR A 239 17.60 -5.84 8.02
CA THR A 239 17.42 -5.42 9.42
C THR A 239 15.93 -5.30 9.72
N LEU A 240 15.48 -5.89 10.83
CA LEU A 240 14.13 -5.71 11.33
C LEU A 240 13.97 -4.28 11.89
N ILE A 241 13.01 -3.52 11.35
CA ILE A 241 12.83 -2.08 11.66
C ILE A 241 11.48 -1.73 12.30
N GLY A 242 10.52 -2.65 12.26
CA GLY A 242 9.20 -2.45 12.85
C GLY A 242 8.45 -3.77 13.01
N ILE A 243 7.58 -3.83 14.01
CA ILE A 243 6.69 -4.96 14.29
C ILE A 243 5.32 -4.38 14.65
N ASP A 244 4.26 -5.00 14.16
CA ASP A 244 2.89 -4.70 14.58
C ASP A 244 2.09 -6.00 14.68
N ALA A 245 0.81 -5.90 15.04
CA ALA A 245 -0.05 -7.06 15.23
C ALA A 245 -0.15 -7.96 14.00
N GLU A 246 0.07 -7.43 12.79
CA GLU A 246 -0.16 -8.14 11.53
C GLU A 246 1.12 -8.49 10.77
N GLY A 247 2.30 -8.08 11.25
CA GLY A 247 3.54 -8.37 10.57
C GLY A 247 4.77 -7.66 11.08
N ALA A 248 5.82 -7.74 10.29
CA ALA A 248 7.12 -7.13 10.55
C ALA A 248 7.67 -6.47 9.29
N ASP A 249 8.30 -5.31 9.48
CA ASP A 249 8.92 -4.53 8.43
C ASP A 249 10.44 -4.69 8.49
N PHE A 250 11.06 -4.86 7.33
CA PHE A 250 12.49 -5.06 7.14
C PHE A 250 13.05 -4.02 6.18
N ARG A 251 14.33 -3.69 6.37
CA ARG A 251 15.07 -2.79 5.48
C ARG A 251 16.40 -3.41 5.06
N CYS A 252 16.73 -3.29 3.78
CA CYS A 252 18.06 -3.58 3.26
C CYS A 252 18.42 -2.61 2.13
N GLU A 253 19.57 -1.93 2.23
CA GLU A 253 20.05 -0.98 1.21
C GLU A 253 19.00 0.07 0.74
N GLY A 254 18.09 0.48 1.62
CA GLY A 254 17.00 1.41 1.30
C GLY A 254 15.74 0.78 0.70
N ARG A 255 15.78 -0.52 0.36
CA ARG A 255 14.58 -1.31 0.09
C ARG A 255 13.83 -1.60 1.38
N LEU A 256 12.51 -1.60 1.29
CA LEU A 256 11.60 -1.92 2.37
C LEU A 256 10.80 -3.15 1.99
N GLU A 257 10.67 -4.10 2.91
CA GLU A 257 9.91 -5.31 2.70
C GLU A 257 9.11 -5.62 3.96
N ARG A 258 7.88 -6.10 3.78
CA ARG A 258 7.00 -6.44 4.88
C ARG A 258 6.68 -7.92 4.84
N PHE A 259 7.01 -8.61 5.92
CA PHE A 259 6.53 -9.95 6.19
C PHE A 259 5.18 -9.88 6.90
N SER A 260 4.13 -10.51 6.34
CA SER A 260 2.81 -10.55 6.96
C SER A 260 2.62 -11.83 7.77
N PHE A 261 2.10 -11.71 8.98
CA PHE A 261 1.67 -12.87 9.76
C PHE A 261 0.38 -13.47 9.17
N ALA A 262 0.21 -14.78 9.31
CA ALA A 262 -0.99 -15.46 8.85
C ALA A 262 -2.24 -15.00 9.61
N ASN A 263 -2.10 -14.75 10.92
CA ASN A 263 -3.14 -14.23 11.79
C ASN A 263 -2.59 -13.04 12.58
N SER A 264 -3.47 -12.13 12.99
CA SER A 264 -3.10 -11.05 13.91
C SER A 264 -2.65 -11.65 15.23
N LEU A 265 -1.55 -11.12 15.78
CA LEU A 265 -0.99 -11.54 17.06
C LEU A 265 -1.48 -10.61 18.16
N GLU A 266 -1.71 -11.18 19.35
CA GLU A 266 -2.34 -10.47 20.48
C GLU A 266 -1.32 -9.87 21.45
N ASN A 267 -0.04 -10.21 21.33
CA ASN A 267 1.05 -9.67 22.15
C ASN A 267 2.42 -9.78 21.46
N LEU A 268 3.33 -8.89 21.83
CA LEU A 268 4.69 -8.85 21.31
C LEU A 268 5.50 -10.12 21.58
N GLN A 269 5.19 -10.87 22.64
CA GLN A 269 5.87 -12.13 22.93
C GLN A 269 5.60 -13.18 21.85
N GLN A 270 4.36 -13.27 21.37
CA GLN A 270 3.99 -14.11 20.22
C GLN A 270 4.72 -13.63 18.95
N ALA A 271 4.78 -12.32 18.72
CA ALA A 271 5.47 -11.75 17.55
C ALA A 271 6.98 -12.08 17.57
N GLY A 272 7.65 -11.86 18.71
CA GLY A 272 9.05 -12.18 18.88
C GLY A 272 9.35 -13.69 18.71
N ALA A 273 8.49 -14.56 19.26
CA ALA A 273 8.63 -16.01 19.08
C ALA A 273 8.44 -16.43 17.62
N HIS A 274 7.43 -15.85 16.94
CA HIS A 274 7.15 -16.13 15.54
C HIS A 274 8.32 -15.70 14.64
N LEU A 275 8.86 -14.49 14.86
CA LEU A 275 9.99 -13.96 14.10
C LEU A 275 11.26 -14.79 14.30
N ARG A 276 11.57 -15.25 15.51
CA ARG A 276 12.76 -16.11 15.73
C ARG A 276 12.75 -17.40 14.91
N HIS A 277 11.57 -17.88 14.51
CA HIS A 277 11.43 -19.05 13.65
C HIS A 277 11.58 -18.73 12.16
N LEU A 278 11.58 -17.44 11.78
CA LEU A 278 11.30 -16.98 10.42
C LEU A 278 12.52 -16.58 9.58
N GLY A 279 13.75 -16.92 9.98
CA GLY A 279 14.90 -16.68 9.09
C GLY A 279 16.16 -16.16 9.77
N ARG A 280 16.60 -16.88 10.80
CA ARG A 280 18.03 -16.85 11.17
C ARG A 280 18.66 -18.11 10.57
N PRO A 281 19.78 -17.99 9.83
CA PRO A 281 20.54 -19.17 9.45
C PRO A 281 20.92 -19.93 10.73
N GLU A 282 20.73 -21.26 10.72
CA GLU A 282 21.23 -22.15 11.78
C GLU A 282 22.75 -22.06 11.92
#